data_AF-A0A8J4BXE2-F1
#
_entry.id   AF-A0A8J4BXE2-F1
#
_cell.length_a   1.000
_cell.length_b   1.000
_cell.length_c   1.000
_cell.angle_alpha   90.00
_cell.angle_beta   90.00
_cell.angle_gamma   90.00
#
_symmetry.space_group_name_H-M   'P 1'
#
loop_
_entity.id
_entity.type
_entity.pdbx_description
1 polymer ?
#
loop_
_entity_poly.entity_id
_entity_poly.type
_entity_poly.pdbx_seq_one_letter_code
_entity_poly.pdbx_strand_id
1 'polypeptide(L)'
;MGRSWADLKAVAEKVDACLKSPGKSEFMTCIHGDVKNENILFSADGARCALYDFQYTGRSYGVRDVVYLFASSVDSSDLEDAEDEYLSYYHSELLNWLALKGEAGIEAATRYRPHVMRRHVDLALLDYVRFMAGWGVWGSGSGWAVRRAKALLPQVQQLLREF
;
A
#
# COMPACT_ATOMS: atom_id res chain seq x y z
N MET A 1 -20.59 10.30 15.36
CA MET A 1 -19.24 9.78 15.04
C MET A 1 -18.91 8.69 16.05
N GLY A 2 -19.03 7.42 15.65
CA GLY A 2 -18.92 6.27 16.56
C GLY A 2 -17.49 6.00 17.02
N ARG A 3 -17.36 5.22 18.10
CA ARG A 3 -16.12 4.71 18.72
C ARG A 3 -15.15 3.95 17.79
N SER A 4 -15.39 3.94 16.47
CA SER A 4 -14.82 3.02 15.47
C SER A 4 -13.37 3.26 15.09
N TRP A 5 -12.78 4.42 15.37
CA TRP A 5 -11.42 4.77 14.93
C TRP A 5 -10.48 5.19 16.06
N ALA A 6 -10.91 5.08 17.32
CA ALA A 6 -10.10 5.47 18.47
C ALA A 6 -8.77 4.68 18.51
N ASP A 7 -8.83 3.37 18.23
CA ASP A 7 -7.66 2.50 18.20
C ASP A 7 -6.70 2.85 17.07
N LEU A 8 -7.24 3.15 15.87
CA LEU A 8 -6.44 3.60 14.73
C LEU A 8 -5.79 4.96 14.98
N LYS A 9 -6.53 5.88 15.62
CA LYS A 9 -6.02 7.18 16.04
C LYS A 9 -4.90 7.04 17.07
N ALA A 10 -5.01 6.08 18.00
CA ALA A 10 -4.01 5.86 19.05
C ALA A 10 -2.66 5.36 18.51
N VAL A 11 -2.63 4.76 17.32
CA VAL A 11 -1.42 4.25 16.67
C VAL A 11 -0.98 5.05 15.45
N ALA A 12 -1.71 6.11 15.12
CA ALA A 12 -1.52 6.94 13.93
C ALA A 12 -0.07 7.40 13.72
N GLU A 13 0.53 8.02 14.73
CA GLU A 13 1.89 8.57 14.65
C GLU A 13 2.94 7.46 14.45
N LYS A 14 2.73 6.29 15.05
CA LYS A 14 3.64 5.14 14.90
C LYS A 14 3.56 4.57 13.50
N VAL A 15 2.36 4.37 12.97
CA VAL A 15 2.15 3.90 11.59
C VAL A 15 2.79 4.88 10.59
N ASP A 16 2.56 6.18 10.76
CA ASP A 16 3.15 7.24 9.92
C ASP A 16 4.69 7.23 9.98
N ALA A 17 5.26 7.08 11.18
CA ALA A 17 6.71 6.98 11.37
C ALA A 17 7.30 5.75 10.66
N CYS A 18 6.63 4.59 10.73
CA CYS A 18 7.04 3.38 10.03
C CYS A 18 7.07 3.56 8.50
N LEU A 19 6.14 4.34 7.95
CA LEU A 19 6.05 4.58 6.50
C LEU A 19 6.98 5.69 5.99
N LYS A 20 7.41 6.62 6.84
CA LYS A 20 8.28 7.76 6.46
C LYS A 20 9.75 7.55 6.79
N SER A 21 10.00 6.87 7.91
CA SER A 21 11.33 6.75 8.53
C SER A 21 11.50 5.38 9.22
N PRO A 22 11.35 4.24 8.51
CA PRO A 22 11.74 2.96 9.09
C PRO A 22 13.23 3.05 9.40
N GLY A 23 13.66 2.60 10.58
CA GLY A 23 14.99 2.88 11.16
C GLY A 23 16.22 2.55 10.30
N LYS A 24 16.04 1.97 9.10
CA LYS A 24 17.09 1.66 8.12
C LYS A 24 16.84 2.14 6.69
N SER A 25 15.76 2.90 6.39
CA SER A 25 15.35 3.27 5.00
C SER A 25 15.25 2.09 4.02
N GLU A 26 15.21 0.86 4.54
CA GLU A 26 15.22 -0.37 3.75
C GLU A 26 13.92 -0.47 2.95
N PHE A 27 14.01 -0.85 1.68
CA PHE A 27 12.87 -1.00 0.75
C PHE A 27 12.09 0.27 0.40
N MET A 28 12.59 1.44 0.79
CA MET A 28 11.95 2.71 0.46
C MET A 28 12.15 3.06 -1.01
N THR A 29 11.09 3.55 -1.64
CA THR A 29 10.99 3.89 -3.07
C THR A 29 10.44 5.31 -3.25
N CYS A 30 10.57 5.86 -4.45
CA CYS A 30 9.80 7.03 -4.86
C CYS A 30 8.40 6.57 -5.25
N ILE A 31 7.39 7.02 -4.51
CA ILE A 31 5.98 6.70 -4.77
C ILE A 31 5.29 7.85 -5.50
N HIS A 32 4.21 7.55 -6.21
CA HIS A 32 3.28 8.52 -6.76
C HIS A 32 2.51 9.25 -5.64
N GLY A 33 2.02 8.52 -4.64
CA GLY A 33 1.39 9.05 -3.43
C GLY A 33 -0.10 9.37 -3.53
N ASP A 34 -0.66 9.38 -4.75
CA ASP A 34 -2.09 9.59 -5.02
C ASP A 34 -2.55 8.76 -6.23
N VAL A 35 -2.29 7.45 -6.21
CA VAL A 35 -2.71 6.55 -7.29
C VAL A 35 -4.21 6.28 -7.20
N LYS A 36 -4.91 6.63 -8.28
CA LYS A 36 -6.35 6.41 -8.49
C LYS A 36 -6.67 6.39 -9.98
N ASN A 37 -7.82 5.84 -10.36
CA ASN A 37 -8.29 5.77 -11.75
C ASN A 37 -8.28 7.14 -12.43
N GLU A 38 -8.60 8.22 -11.72
CA GLU A 38 -8.54 9.58 -12.28
C GLU A 38 -7.12 10.03 -12.62
N ASN A 39 -6.08 9.41 -12.06
CA ASN A 39 -4.67 9.76 -12.26
C ASN A 39 -3.93 8.76 -13.17
N ILE A 40 -4.67 7.92 -13.91
CA ILE A 40 -4.11 6.92 -14.82
C ILE A 40 -4.71 7.09 -16.21
N LEU A 41 -3.85 7.23 -17.22
CA LEU A 41 -4.23 7.20 -18.63
C LEU A 41 -3.94 5.81 -19.20
N PHE A 42 -4.93 5.22 -19.85
CA PHE A 42 -4.79 3.94 -20.55
C PHE A 42 -4.69 4.16 -22.06
N SER A 43 -3.91 3.32 -22.74
CA SER A 43 -4.01 3.21 -24.19
C SER A 43 -5.39 2.70 -24.60
N ALA A 44 -5.79 2.94 -25.84
CA ALA A 44 -7.12 2.57 -26.33
C ALA A 44 -7.42 1.06 -26.23
N ASP A 45 -6.39 0.22 -26.28
CA ASP A 45 -6.45 -1.24 -26.10
C ASP A 45 -6.30 -1.70 -24.63
N GLY A 46 -6.08 -0.77 -23.69
CA GLY A 46 -5.84 -1.06 -22.28
C GLY A 46 -4.48 -1.70 -21.96
N ALA A 47 -3.64 -1.97 -22.96
CA ALA A 47 -2.40 -2.72 -22.78
C ALA A 47 -1.26 -1.91 -22.13
N ARG A 48 -1.36 -0.58 -22.16
CA ARG A 48 -0.37 0.34 -21.58
C ARG A 48 -1.08 1.37 -20.73
N CYS A 49 -0.39 1.84 -19.70
CA CYS A 49 -0.86 2.98 -18.93
C CYS A 49 0.28 3.95 -18.61
N ALA A 50 -0.09 5.17 -18.25
CA ALA A 50 0.80 6.19 -17.71
C ALA A 50 0.11 6.86 -16.51
N LEU A 51 0.86 7.03 -15.41
CA LEU A 51 0.40 7.84 -14.29
C LEU A 51 0.68 9.32 -14.55
N TYR A 52 -0.19 10.17 -14.04
CA TYR A 52 -0.03 11.62 -14.04
C TYR A 52 -0.54 12.22 -12.73
N ASP A 53 -0.29 13.52 -12.51
CA ASP A 53 -0.54 14.24 -11.25
C ASP A 53 0.37 13.79 -10.08
N PHE A 54 1.66 14.08 -10.22
CA PHE A 54 2.73 13.73 -9.27
C PHE A 54 2.85 14.69 -8.07
N GLN A 55 1.79 15.44 -7.73
CA GLN A 55 1.82 16.46 -6.68
C GLN A 55 2.07 15.90 -5.26
N TYR A 56 1.80 14.60 -5.05
CA TYR A 56 1.97 13.91 -3.76
C TYR A 56 3.15 12.93 -3.73
N THR A 57 4.07 13.06 -4.69
CA THR A 57 5.27 12.22 -4.73
C THR A 57 6.09 12.31 -3.45
N GLY A 58 6.68 11.19 -3.06
CA GLY A 58 7.44 11.13 -1.83
C GLY A 58 8.16 9.80 -1.64
N ARG A 59 8.73 9.63 -0.44
CA ARG A 59 9.45 8.40 -0.08
C ARG A 59 8.57 7.51 0.78
N SER A 60 8.31 6.29 0.32
CA SER A 60 7.58 5.25 1.09
C SER A 60 7.83 3.86 0.50
N TYR A 61 7.20 2.83 1.06
CA TYR A 61 7.17 1.50 0.44
C TYR A 61 6.34 1.54 -0.85
N GLY A 62 6.84 0.89 -1.91
CA GLY A 62 6.18 0.89 -3.22
C GLY A 62 4.74 0.38 -3.18
N VAL A 63 4.44 -0.57 -2.28
CA VAL A 63 3.08 -1.10 -2.08
C VAL A 63 2.07 -0.07 -1.55
N ARG A 64 2.52 1.12 -1.09
CA ARG A 64 1.59 2.19 -0.72
C ARG A 64 0.75 2.63 -1.92
N ASP A 65 1.36 2.77 -3.09
CA ASP A 65 0.64 3.08 -4.32
C ASP A 65 -0.32 1.95 -4.73
N VAL A 66 0.06 0.70 -4.51
CA VAL A 66 -0.80 -0.47 -4.76
C VAL A 66 -2.05 -0.45 -3.86
N VAL A 67 -1.86 -0.18 -2.57
CA VAL A 67 -2.98 -0.07 -1.61
C VAL A 67 -3.90 1.09 -1.97
N TYR A 68 -3.34 2.24 -2.37
CA TYR A 68 -4.14 3.40 -2.77
C TYR A 68 -4.94 3.11 -4.04
N LEU A 69 -4.33 2.43 -5.04
CA LEU A 69 -5.03 1.97 -6.24
C LEU A 69 -6.18 1.02 -5.89
N PHE A 70 -5.92 0.01 -5.06
CA PHE A 70 -6.95 -0.94 -4.63
C PHE A 70 -8.09 -0.23 -3.94
N ALA A 71 -7.80 0.58 -2.93
CA ALA A 71 -8.82 1.21 -2.10
C ALA A 71 -9.64 2.30 -2.83
N SER A 72 -9.04 2.97 -3.82
CA SER A 72 -9.71 4.03 -4.58
C SER A 72 -10.46 3.51 -5.81
N SER A 73 -9.90 2.51 -6.49
CA SER A 73 -10.20 2.24 -7.91
C SER A 73 -10.58 0.81 -8.26
N VAL A 74 -10.37 -0.17 -7.37
CA VAL A 74 -10.74 -1.57 -7.61
C VAL A 74 -11.97 -1.92 -6.76
N ASP A 75 -12.98 -2.54 -7.36
CA ASP A 75 -14.20 -2.89 -6.63
C ASP A 75 -13.92 -3.82 -5.44
N SER A 76 -14.56 -3.53 -4.31
CA SER A 76 -14.32 -4.27 -3.07
C SER A 76 -14.63 -5.77 -3.20
N SER A 77 -15.58 -6.17 -4.08
CA SER A 77 -15.89 -7.58 -4.34
C SER A 77 -14.74 -8.31 -5.01
N ASP A 78 -14.05 -7.66 -5.95
CA ASP A 78 -12.94 -8.27 -6.67
C ASP A 78 -11.74 -8.48 -5.75
N LEU A 79 -11.52 -7.55 -4.82
CA LEU A 79 -10.43 -7.64 -3.86
C LEU A 79 -10.65 -8.71 -2.77
N GLU A 80 -11.89 -9.03 -2.44
CA GLU A 80 -12.17 -10.05 -1.40
C GLU A 80 -11.66 -11.45 -1.80
N ASP A 81 -11.76 -11.78 -3.09
CA ASP A 81 -11.35 -13.07 -3.61
C ASP A 81 -9.96 -13.06 -4.25
N ALA A 82 -9.47 -11.90 -4.72
CA ALA A 82 -8.23 -11.80 -5.51
C ALA A 82 -7.09 -10.97 -4.89
N GLU A 83 -7.22 -10.42 -3.67
CA GLU A 83 -6.14 -9.64 -3.01
C GLU A 83 -4.79 -10.36 -3.08
N ASP A 84 -4.78 -11.65 -2.74
CA ASP A 84 -3.56 -12.44 -2.69
C ASP A 84 -2.96 -12.69 -4.08
N GLU A 85 -3.81 -12.91 -5.09
CA GLU A 85 -3.37 -13.07 -6.47
C GLU A 85 -2.71 -11.78 -6.99
N TYR A 86 -3.36 -10.62 -6.79
CA TYR A 86 -2.83 -9.34 -7.24
C TYR A 86 -1.53 -8.95 -6.53
N LEU A 87 -1.44 -9.21 -5.22
CA LEU A 87 -0.21 -8.95 -4.47
C LEU A 87 0.91 -9.90 -4.90
N SER A 88 0.62 -11.18 -5.15
CA SER A 88 1.59 -12.13 -5.69
C SER A 88 2.08 -11.69 -7.07
N TYR A 89 1.19 -11.24 -7.95
CA TYR A 89 1.55 -10.71 -9.26
C TYR A 89 2.47 -9.49 -9.14
N TYR A 90 2.09 -8.49 -8.35
CA TYR A 90 2.91 -7.31 -8.10
C TYR A 90 4.30 -7.68 -7.55
N HIS A 91 4.34 -8.62 -6.60
CA HIS A 91 5.60 -9.10 -6.01
C HIS A 91 6.50 -9.71 -7.06
N SER A 92 5.98 -10.66 -7.85
CA SER A 92 6.74 -11.33 -8.91
C SER A 92 7.28 -10.34 -9.93
N GLU A 93 6.45 -9.41 -10.40
CA GLU A 93 6.89 -8.37 -11.35
C GLU A 93 7.96 -7.45 -10.76
N LEU A 94 7.81 -7.02 -9.50
CA LEU A 94 8.82 -6.23 -8.82
C LEU A 94 10.17 -6.97 -8.74
N LEU A 95 10.15 -8.26 -8.37
CA LEU A 95 11.38 -9.06 -8.28
C LEU A 95 12.05 -9.22 -9.66
N ASN A 96 11.26 -9.46 -10.71
CA ASN A 96 11.74 -9.55 -12.10
C ASN A 96 12.43 -8.24 -12.50
N TRP A 97 11.79 -7.10 -12.26
CA TRP A 97 12.37 -5.78 -12.58
C TRP A 97 13.61 -5.43 -11.76
N LEU A 98 13.66 -5.84 -10.49
CA LEU A 98 14.85 -5.66 -9.65
C LEU A 98 16.01 -6.49 -10.13
N ALA A 99 15.80 -7.75 -10.54
CA ALA A 99 16.86 -8.60 -11.09
C ALA A 99 17.53 -7.99 -12.33
N LEU A 100 16.77 -7.25 -13.14
CA LEU A 100 17.30 -6.50 -14.30
C LEU A 100 18.21 -5.32 -13.93
N LYS A 101 18.32 -4.96 -12.64
CA LYS A 101 19.21 -3.89 -12.14
C LYS A 101 20.59 -4.40 -11.69
N GLY A 102 20.93 -5.65 -11.99
CA GLY A 102 22.23 -6.25 -11.66
C GLY A 102 22.31 -6.77 -10.22
N GLU A 103 23.53 -7.00 -9.72
CA GLU A 103 23.78 -7.67 -8.45
C GLU A 103 23.06 -7.02 -7.25
N ALA A 104 23.10 -5.69 -7.15
CA ALA A 104 22.41 -4.96 -6.09
C ALA A 104 20.88 -5.15 -6.14
N GLY A 105 20.30 -5.24 -7.34
CA GLY A 105 18.89 -5.52 -7.54
C GLY A 105 18.51 -6.96 -7.16
N ILE A 106 19.37 -7.93 -7.49
CA ILE A 106 19.20 -9.33 -7.09
C ILE A 106 19.28 -9.47 -5.56
N GLU A 107 20.19 -8.77 -4.89
CA GLU A 107 20.27 -8.74 -3.43
C GLU A 107 18.99 -8.15 -2.82
N ALA A 108 18.51 -7.02 -3.34
CA ALA A 108 17.26 -6.40 -2.91
C ALA A 108 16.06 -7.34 -3.09
N ALA A 109 15.95 -8.01 -4.24
CA ALA A 109 14.92 -9.02 -4.52
C ALA A 109 15.00 -10.21 -3.55
N THR A 110 16.21 -10.57 -3.12
CA THR A 110 16.43 -11.62 -2.12
C THR A 110 15.95 -11.22 -0.72
N ARG A 111 15.97 -9.93 -0.40
CA ARG A 111 15.54 -9.44 0.93
C ARG A 111 14.04 -9.12 0.99
N TYR A 112 13.44 -8.71 -0.12
CA TYR A 112 12.03 -8.34 -0.18
C TYR A 112 11.11 -9.56 -0.36
N ARG A 113 10.97 -10.38 0.69
CA ARG A 113 10.14 -11.60 0.68
C ARG A 113 8.63 -11.30 0.78
N PRO A 114 7.74 -12.25 0.39
CA PRO A 114 6.29 -12.03 0.45
C PRO A 114 5.76 -11.58 1.82
N HIS A 115 6.29 -12.11 2.92
CA HIS A 115 5.88 -11.69 4.27
C HIS A 115 6.32 -10.27 4.62
N VAL A 116 7.47 -9.81 4.11
CA VAL A 116 7.93 -8.42 4.25
C VAL A 116 6.99 -7.49 3.48
N MET A 117 6.65 -7.86 2.24
CA MET A 117 5.71 -7.11 1.43
C MET A 117 4.32 -7.04 2.08
N ARG A 118 3.78 -8.16 2.58
CA ARG A 118 2.48 -8.17 3.27
C ARG A 118 2.46 -7.21 4.45
N ARG A 119 3.52 -7.21 5.27
CA ARG A 119 3.65 -6.26 6.37
C ARG A 119 3.61 -4.80 5.90
N HIS A 120 4.26 -4.48 4.78
CA HIS A 120 4.22 -3.13 4.23
C HIS A 120 2.84 -2.76 3.67
N VAL A 121 2.11 -3.72 3.08
CA VAL A 121 0.72 -3.57 2.66
C VAL A 121 -0.16 -3.25 3.86
N ASP A 122 -0.05 -4.02 4.93
CA ASP A 122 -0.85 -3.83 6.16
C ASP A 122 -0.64 -2.44 6.77
N LEU A 123 0.62 -1.97 6.81
CA LEU A 123 0.95 -0.62 7.28
C LEU A 123 0.39 0.47 6.36
N ALA A 124 0.57 0.34 5.05
CA ALA A 124 0.05 1.29 4.08
C ALA A 124 -1.49 1.36 4.13
N LEU A 125 -2.15 0.22 4.37
CA LEU A 125 -3.59 0.13 4.50
C LEU A 125 -4.10 0.84 5.76
N LEU A 126 -3.46 0.60 6.90
CA LEU A 126 -3.79 1.29 8.14
C LEU A 126 -3.61 2.81 8.00
N ASP A 127 -2.55 3.24 7.31
CA ASP A 127 -2.32 4.66 7.04
C ASP A 127 -3.37 5.27 6.09
N TYR A 128 -3.71 4.57 5.01
CA TYR A 128 -4.76 4.99 4.08
C TYR A 128 -6.09 5.18 4.83
N VAL A 129 -6.53 4.17 5.59
CA VAL A 129 -7.80 4.24 6.32
C VAL A 129 -7.76 5.32 7.40
N ARG A 130 -6.61 5.51 8.07
CA ARG A 130 -6.41 6.59 9.03
C ARG A 130 -6.59 7.96 8.37
N PHE A 131 -5.99 8.17 7.20
CA PHE A 131 -6.11 9.41 6.44
C PHE A 131 -7.58 9.65 6.04
N MET A 132 -8.23 8.65 5.43
CA MET A 132 -9.61 8.74 4.96
C MET A 132 -10.63 8.93 6.09
N ALA A 133 -10.39 8.37 7.27
CA ALA A 133 -11.26 8.57 8.43
C ALA A 133 -11.42 10.07 8.82
N GLY A 134 -10.47 10.94 8.43
CA GLY A 134 -10.54 12.38 8.66
C GLY A 134 -11.31 13.19 7.60
N TRP A 135 -11.51 12.62 6.40
CA TRP A 135 -12.08 13.33 5.24
C TRP A 135 -13.42 12.75 4.77
N GLY A 136 -13.72 11.52 5.16
CA GLY A 136 -14.77 10.69 4.57
C GLY A 136 -14.15 9.50 3.84
N VAL A 137 -14.91 8.42 3.68
CA VAL A 137 -14.43 7.20 3.00
C VAL A 137 -15.13 7.12 1.65
N TRP A 138 -14.36 7.13 0.56
CA TRP A 138 -14.84 7.02 -0.82
C TRP A 138 -13.87 6.14 -1.64
N GLY A 139 -14.31 5.76 -2.85
CA GLY A 139 -13.62 4.83 -3.73
C GLY A 139 -14.26 3.45 -3.75
N SER A 140 -14.15 2.74 -4.88
CA SER A 140 -14.79 1.44 -5.10
C SER A 140 -14.25 0.34 -4.18
N GLY A 141 -12.96 0.42 -3.81
CA GLY A 141 -12.30 -0.51 -2.89
C GLY A 141 -12.35 -0.11 -1.42
N SER A 142 -13.03 0.99 -1.09
CA SER A 142 -12.98 1.57 0.24
C SER A 142 -13.63 0.68 1.30
N GLY A 143 -14.63 -0.11 0.91
CA GLY A 143 -15.26 -1.12 1.77
C GLY A 143 -14.27 -2.23 2.15
N TRP A 144 -13.55 -2.77 1.17
CA TRP A 144 -12.46 -3.73 1.39
C TRP A 144 -11.41 -3.13 2.34
N ALA A 145 -10.97 -1.90 2.08
CA ALA A 145 -9.91 -1.27 2.86
C ALA A 145 -10.31 -1.10 4.34
N VAL A 146 -11.53 -0.65 4.60
CA VAL A 146 -12.07 -0.51 5.96
C VAL A 146 -12.19 -1.87 6.66
N ARG A 147 -12.66 -2.92 5.98
CA ARG A 147 -12.77 -4.27 6.55
C ARG A 147 -11.39 -4.83 6.91
N ARG A 148 -10.42 -4.74 6.00
CA ARG A 148 -9.05 -5.23 6.24
C ARG A 148 -8.35 -4.45 7.34
N ALA A 149 -8.47 -3.12 7.38
CA ALA A 149 -7.92 -2.31 8.48
C ALA A 149 -8.51 -2.71 9.84
N LYS A 150 -9.84 -2.91 9.92
CA LYS A 150 -10.49 -3.39 11.16
C LYS A 150 -9.99 -4.77 11.60
N ALA A 151 -9.77 -5.68 10.66
CA ALA A 151 -9.23 -7.01 10.95
C ALA A 151 -7.77 -6.96 11.46
N LEU A 152 -6.99 -5.95 11.06
CA LEU A 152 -5.61 -5.74 11.48
C LEU A 152 -5.49 -5.06 12.86
N LEU A 153 -6.46 -4.25 13.28
CA LEU A 153 -6.40 -3.48 14.52
C LEU A 153 -6.04 -4.32 15.77
N PRO A 154 -6.60 -5.53 15.99
CA PRO A 154 -6.22 -6.36 17.14
C PRO A 154 -4.72 -6.74 17.18
N GLN A 155 -4.05 -6.74 16.02
CA GLN A 155 -2.67 -7.19 15.85
C GLN A 155 -1.70 -6.01 15.63
N VAL A 156 -2.19 -4.76 15.61
CA VAL A 156 -1.40 -3.59 15.21
C VAL A 156 -0.15 -3.36 16.07
N GLN A 157 -0.21 -3.68 17.37
CA GLN A 157 0.96 -3.56 18.24
C GLN A 157 2.07 -4.57 17.89
N GLN A 158 1.72 -5.74 17.36
CA GLN A 158 2.71 -6.69 16.86
C GLN A 158 3.35 -6.18 15.56
N LEU A 159 2.53 -5.68 14.63
CA LEU A 159 2.97 -5.11 13.35
C LEU A 159 3.99 -3.97 13.54
N LEU A 160 3.81 -3.17 14.61
CA LEU A 160 4.65 -2.03 14.94
C LEU A 160 5.94 -2.40 15.72
N ARG A 161 6.03 -3.57 16.35
CA ARG A 161 7.20 -3.99 17.16
C ARG A 161 8.39 -4.47 16.35
N GLU A 162 8.18 -4.83 15.09
CA GLU A 162 9.21 -5.41 14.22
C GLU A 162 10.06 -4.35 13.49
N PHE A 163 10.17 -3.13 14.04
CA PHE A 163 10.92 -1.99 13.47
C PHE A 163 12.17 -1.65 14.26
#